data_AF-A0A1H0VU61-F1
#
_entry.id   AF-A0A1H0VU61-F1
#
_cell.length_a   1.000
_cell.length_b   1.000
_cell.length_c   1.000
_cell.angle_alpha   90.00
_cell.angle_beta   90.00
_cell.angle_gamma   90.00
#
_symmetry.space_group_name_H-M   'P 1'
#
loop_
_entity.id
_entity.type
_entity.pdbx_description
1 polymer ?
#
loop_
_entity_poly.entity_id
_entity_poly.type
_entity_poly.pdbx_seq_one_letter_code
_entity_poly.pdbx_strand_id
1 'polypeptide(L)'
;MGIVLGTPGVDGLGEAVRVLREWQHEGAPMQLHPGDLGWFWRFGAETTAAAVRCWSRDGRVLAVGLLDGPDLLRLTIAPDAQRDLELARQLVDDVTEPERGVLIAGKVSVEAPAGALVQDLLSEGGWSAGEPWTPLRRDLAEPVEDPGVRIEVVGPEQAHVRTAVQRAAFDGSTFTDDRWRAMAAGSPYADARCLVAYDGRGDAVAAVTVWSAGPGKPGLLEPMGVHRDHRGHGHGRAITVAAAAALRELGSSSAIVCTPSSNVGAVATYKSAGFRPRPEIRDHCRDA
;
A
#
# COMPACT_ATOMS: atom_id res chain seq x y z
N MET A 1 28.17 11.46 -11.02
CA MET A 1 27.32 12.54 -10.47
C MET A 1 26.60 11.94 -9.27
N GLY A 2 26.50 12.67 -8.16
CA GLY A 2 25.94 12.11 -6.91
C GLY A 2 24.45 11.83 -6.99
N ILE A 3 23.95 11.07 -6.01
CA ILE A 3 22.52 10.82 -5.84
C ILE A 3 21.87 12.09 -5.28
N VAL A 4 20.73 12.47 -5.85
CA VAL A 4 19.97 13.67 -5.48
C VAL A 4 18.63 13.25 -4.90
N LEU A 5 18.34 13.73 -3.69
CA LEU A 5 17.02 13.66 -3.07
C LEU A 5 16.16 14.82 -3.60
N GLY A 6 14.95 14.51 -4.06
CA GLY A 6 13.96 15.50 -4.50
C GLY A 6 12.57 15.21 -3.95
N THR A 7 11.75 16.26 -3.85
CA THR A 7 10.30 16.16 -3.65
C THR A 7 9.62 16.52 -4.97
N PRO A 8 8.83 15.62 -5.58
CA PRO A 8 8.17 15.93 -6.84
C PRO A 8 7.10 17.02 -6.64
N GLY A 9 6.87 17.83 -7.66
CA GLY A 9 5.63 18.60 -7.78
C GLY A 9 4.46 17.70 -8.19
N VAL A 10 3.25 18.26 -8.29
CA VAL A 10 2.05 17.50 -8.73
C VAL A 10 2.27 16.83 -10.09
N ASP A 11 2.90 17.54 -11.04
CA ASP A 11 3.21 16.99 -12.37
C ASP A 11 4.23 15.83 -12.31
N GLY A 12 5.06 15.78 -11.27
CA GLY A 12 6.05 14.73 -11.06
C GLY A 12 5.48 13.45 -10.43
N LEU A 13 4.26 13.48 -9.87
CA LEU A 13 3.61 12.29 -9.31
C LEU A 13 3.37 11.21 -10.37
N GLY A 14 3.12 11.61 -11.62
CA GLY A 14 2.96 10.67 -12.73
C GLY A 14 4.20 9.80 -12.95
N GLU A 15 5.40 10.40 -12.83
CA GLU A 15 6.65 9.66 -12.94
C GLU A 15 6.85 8.70 -11.76
N ALA A 16 6.61 9.16 -10.52
CA ALA A 16 6.71 8.32 -9.33
C ALA A 16 5.78 7.08 -9.43
N VAL A 17 4.52 7.29 -9.83
CA VAL A 17 3.57 6.19 -10.05
C VAL A 17 4.04 5.26 -11.17
N ARG A 18 4.56 5.80 -12.28
CA ARG A 18 5.08 4.99 -13.39
C ARG A 18 6.24 4.09 -12.96
N VAL A 19 7.26 4.64 -12.28
CA VAL A 19 8.42 3.83 -11.86
C VAL A 19 8.04 2.80 -10.79
N LEU A 20 7.14 3.16 -9.86
CA LEU A 20 6.60 2.21 -8.89
C LEU A 20 5.91 1.04 -9.58
N ARG A 21 5.09 1.31 -10.61
CA ARG A 21 4.48 0.25 -11.44
C ARG A 21 5.53 -0.59 -12.14
N GLU A 22 6.55 0.01 -12.72
CA GLU A 22 7.64 -0.70 -13.42
C GLU A 22 8.38 -1.67 -12.51
N TRP A 23 8.59 -1.31 -11.25
CA TRP A 23 9.28 -2.14 -10.28
C TRP A 23 8.41 -3.25 -9.67
N GLN A 24 7.09 -3.21 -9.85
CA GLN A 24 6.22 -4.35 -9.52
C GLN A 24 6.42 -5.50 -10.52
N HIS A 25 6.72 -6.68 -10.00
CA HIS A 25 6.84 -7.93 -10.73
C HIS A 25 6.55 -9.11 -9.80
N GLU A 26 6.19 -10.26 -10.37
CA GLU A 26 5.99 -11.46 -9.56
C GLU A 26 7.26 -11.86 -8.83
N GLY A 27 7.13 -12.11 -7.53
CA GLY A 27 8.27 -12.41 -6.64
C GLY A 27 8.97 -11.18 -6.06
N ALA A 28 8.59 -9.95 -6.43
CA ALA A 28 9.05 -8.74 -5.76
C ALA A 28 8.74 -8.80 -4.25
N PRO A 29 9.62 -8.24 -3.39
CA PRO A 29 9.34 -8.10 -1.97
C PRO A 29 8.09 -7.22 -1.75
N MET A 30 7.44 -7.38 -0.59
CA MET A 30 6.47 -6.37 -0.14
C MET A 30 7.22 -5.03 0.02
N GLN A 31 6.66 -3.99 -0.56
CA GLN A 31 7.27 -2.67 -0.70
C GLN A 31 6.20 -1.66 -1.10
N LEU A 32 6.53 -0.37 -1.06
CA LEU A 32 5.65 0.71 -1.50
C LEU A 32 5.08 0.41 -2.90
N HIS A 33 3.77 0.31 -2.98
CA HIS A 33 3.00 0.02 -4.18
C HIS A 33 2.41 1.33 -4.75
N PRO A 34 2.20 1.46 -6.08
CA PRO A 34 1.53 2.66 -6.64
C PRO A 34 0.12 2.91 -6.05
N GLY A 35 -0.52 1.85 -5.53
CA GLY A 35 -1.78 1.93 -4.80
C GLY A 35 -1.70 2.68 -3.47
N ASP A 36 -0.54 2.70 -2.81
CA ASP A 36 -0.34 3.46 -1.57
C ASP A 36 -0.36 4.97 -1.85
N LEU A 37 0.28 5.40 -2.94
CA LEU A 37 0.17 6.78 -3.44
C LEU A 37 -1.28 7.09 -3.82
N GLY A 38 -1.96 6.14 -4.47
CA GLY A 38 -3.38 6.25 -4.81
C GLY A 38 -4.27 6.45 -3.59
N TRP A 39 -4.03 5.68 -2.53
CA TRP A 39 -4.75 5.81 -1.26
C TRP A 39 -4.41 7.14 -0.55
N PHE A 40 -3.15 7.55 -0.54
CA PHE A 40 -2.70 8.81 0.06
C PHE A 40 -3.28 10.04 -0.66
N TRP A 41 -3.58 9.91 -1.96
CA TRP A 41 -4.26 10.93 -2.77
C TRP A 41 -5.60 11.43 -2.22
N ARG A 42 -6.20 10.69 -1.28
CA ARG A 42 -7.38 11.15 -0.51
C ARG A 42 -7.17 12.50 0.20
N PHE A 43 -5.93 12.93 0.40
CA PHE A 43 -5.58 14.24 0.97
C PHE A 43 -5.35 15.34 -0.08
N GLY A 44 -5.49 15.04 -1.38
CA GLY A 44 -5.24 15.96 -2.48
C GLY A 44 -3.86 15.78 -3.11
N ALA A 45 -3.71 16.31 -4.32
CA ALA A 45 -2.51 16.11 -5.14
C ALA A 45 -1.29 16.83 -4.55
N GLU A 46 -1.45 18.07 -4.06
CA GLU A 46 -0.37 18.85 -3.47
C GLU A 46 0.18 18.20 -2.20
N THR A 47 -0.72 17.68 -1.34
CA THR A 47 -0.31 16.99 -0.11
C THR A 47 0.38 15.66 -0.43
N THR A 48 -0.07 14.97 -1.47
CA THR A 48 0.55 13.72 -1.92
C THR A 48 1.94 13.99 -2.52
N ALA A 49 2.08 15.01 -3.35
CA ALA A 49 3.36 15.45 -3.92
C ALA A 49 4.37 15.78 -2.80
N ALA A 50 3.93 16.56 -1.79
CA ALA A 50 4.76 16.93 -0.65
C ALA A 50 5.19 15.75 0.23
N ALA A 51 4.43 14.65 0.24
CA ALA A 51 4.73 13.44 1.01
C ALA A 51 5.67 12.48 0.28
N VAL A 52 5.91 12.67 -1.02
CA VAL A 52 6.78 11.78 -1.80
C VAL A 52 8.23 12.26 -1.75
N ARG A 53 9.16 11.31 -1.74
CA ARG A 53 10.60 11.53 -1.92
C ARG A 53 11.10 10.67 -3.08
N CYS A 54 11.94 11.24 -3.94
CA CYS A 54 12.58 10.53 -5.04
C CYS A 54 14.10 10.68 -4.92
N TRP A 55 14.82 9.57 -4.94
CA TRP A 55 16.29 9.57 -5.05
C TRP A 55 16.66 9.25 -6.48
N SER A 56 17.43 10.14 -7.11
CA SER A 56 17.75 10.04 -8.53
C SER A 56 19.24 10.21 -8.80
N ARG A 57 19.74 9.53 -9.84
CA ARG A 57 21.10 9.69 -10.37
C ARG A 57 21.01 9.82 -11.88
N ASP A 58 21.63 10.85 -12.44
CA ASP A 58 21.63 11.14 -13.88
C ASP A 58 20.22 11.18 -14.50
N GLY A 59 19.25 11.76 -13.77
CA GLY A 59 17.84 11.87 -14.20
C GLY A 59 17.03 10.57 -14.07
N ARG A 60 17.64 9.44 -13.67
CA ARG A 60 16.93 8.19 -13.40
C ARG A 60 16.55 8.11 -11.92
N VAL A 61 15.28 7.86 -11.62
CA VAL A 61 14.83 7.52 -10.26
C VAL A 61 15.34 6.13 -9.87
N LEU A 62 15.96 6.05 -8.69
CA LEU A 62 16.52 4.83 -8.10
C LEU A 62 15.73 4.35 -6.89
N ALA A 63 15.08 5.25 -6.15
CA ALA A 63 14.17 4.92 -5.06
C ALA A 63 13.03 5.93 -4.98
N VAL A 64 11.88 5.46 -4.51
CA VAL A 64 10.70 6.28 -4.21
C VAL A 64 10.27 5.99 -2.79
N GLY A 65 10.01 7.06 -2.03
CA GLY A 65 9.50 7.00 -0.67
C GLY A 65 8.18 7.74 -0.53
N LEU A 66 7.29 7.22 0.32
CA LEU A 66 6.07 7.88 0.76
C LEU A 66 6.14 8.10 2.28
N LEU A 67 6.01 9.35 2.71
CA LEU A 67 5.79 9.71 4.11
C LEU A 67 4.32 9.45 4.47
N ASP A 68 4.04 8.24 4.96
CA ASP A 68 2.70 7.79 5.34
C ASP A 68 2.38 8.18 6.78
N GLY A 69 2.26 9.50 6.99
CA GLY A 69 2.23 10.11 8.31
C GLY A 69 3.56 10.77 8.68
N PRO A 70 3.67 11.32 9.91
CA PRO A 70 4.87 12.03 10.34
C PRO A 70 6.05 11.11 10.68
N ASP A 71 5.79 9.84 10.95
CA ASP A 71 6.73 8.90 11.57
C ASP A 71 7.04 7.66 10.72
N LEU A 72 6.40 7.47 9.57
CA LEU A 72 6.63 6.30 8.70
C LEU A 72 7.05 6.72 7.29
N LEU A 73 8.20 6.22 6.84
CA LEU A 73 8.61 6.25 5.43
C LEU A 73 8.48 4.86 4.82
N ARG A 74 7.63 4.72 3.81
CA ARG A 74 7.54 3.50 2.99
C ARG A 74 8.40 3.63 1.76
N LEU A 75 9.29 2.68 1.49
CA LEU A 75 10.26 2.73 0.40
C LEU A 75 10.05 1.62 -0.62
N THR A 76 10.30 1.97 -1.88
CA THR A 76 10.63 1.02 -2.95
C THR A 76 11.91 1.47 -3.64
N ILE A 77 12.80 0.51 -3.93
CA ILE A 77 14.08 0.74 -4.60
C ILE A 77 14.05 -0.04 -5.92
N ALA A 78 14.59 0.57 -6.99
CA ALA A 78 14.76 -0.07 -8.29
C ALA A 78 15.43 -1.44 -8.11
N PRO A 79 14.93 -2.53 -8.73
CA PRO A 79 15.44 -3.88 -8.48
C PRO A 79 16.96 -4.03 -8.68
N ASP A 80 17.52 -3.37 -9.69
CA ASP A 80 18.96 -3.36 -10.00
C ASP A 80 19.78 -2.47 -9.06
N ALA A 81 19.15 -1.61 -8.26
CA ALA A 81 19.79 -0.71 -7.30
C ALA A 81 19.65 -1.15 -5.84
N GLN A 82 18.94 -2.25 -5.54
CA GLN A 82 18.73 -2.71 -4.15
C GLN A 82 20.02 -3.06 -3.39
N ARG A 83 21.10 -3.36 -4.13
CA ARG A 83 22.44 -3.65 -3.59
C ARG A 83 23.47 -2.56 -3.93
N ASP A 84 23.04 -1.41 -4.44
CA ASP A 84 23.93 -0.26 -4.67
C ASP A 84 24.30 0.37 -3.32
N LEU A 85 25.59 0.30 -2.97
CA LEU A 85 26.12 0.80 -1.70
C LEU A 85 26.08 2.32 -1.60
N GLU A 86 26.27 3.05 -2.70
CA GLU A 86 26.21 4.51 -2.70
C GLU A 86 24.77 4.96 -2.40
N LEU A 87 23.79 4.33 -3.04
CA LEU A 87 22.37 4.59 -2.79
C LEU A 87 21.95 4.21 -1.37
N ALA A 88 22.34 3.04 -0.90
CA ALA A 88 21.97 2.58 0.43
C ALA A 88 22.51 3.52 1.52
N ARG A 89 23.76 4.01 1.39
CA ARG A 89 24.33 4.99 2.32
C ARG A 89 23.59 6.32 2.27
N GLN A 90 23.32 6.85 1.07
CA GLN A 90 22.57 8.10 0.92
C GLN A 90 21.17 7.99 1.54
N LEU A 91 20.46 6.88 1.31
CA LEU A 91 19.15 6.63 1.93
C LEU A 91 19.24 6.61 3.45
N VAL A 92 20.22 5.91 4.02
CA VAL A 92 20.41 5.85 5.48
C VAL A 92 20.72 7.23 6.06
N ASP A 93 21.62 8.00 5.45
CA ASP A 93 21.95 9.35 5.91
C ASP A 93 20.70 10.23 5.90
N ASP A 94 19.94 10.22 4.79
CA ASP A 94 18.74 11.04 4.60
C ASP A 94 17.61 10.72 5.59
N VAL A 95 17.43 9.45 5.98
CA VAL A 95 16.41 9.05 6.97
C VAL A 95 16.89 9.15 8.41
N THR A 96 18.22 9.10 8.64
CA THR A 96 18.80 9.12 9.99
C THR A 96 19.03 10.53 10.51
N GLU A 97 19.38 11.49 9.65
CA GLU A 97 19.63 12.88 10.06
C GLU A 97 18.37 13.74 9.88
N PRO A 98 17.68 14.18 10.95
CA PRO A 98 16.43 14.94 10.83
C PRO A 98 16.57 16.25 10.04
N GLU A 99 17.77 16.85 10.06
CA GLU A 99 18.08 18.08 9.33
C GLU A 99 18.00 17.91 7.80
N ARG A 100 18.01 16.67 7.31
CA ARG A 100 17.83 16.34 5.89
C ARG A 100 16.37 16.30 5.45
N GLY A 101 15.43 16.41 6.40
CA GLY A 101 14.02 16.68 6.10
C GLY A 101 13.21 15.53 5.51
N VAL A 102 13.70 14.28 5.60
CA VAL A 102 12.91 13.09 5.27
C VAL A 102 12.06 12.66 6.46
N LEU A 103 12.70 12.26 7.57
CA LEU A 103 12.02 11.87 8.80
C LEU A 103 12.28 12.89 9.91
N ILE A 104 11.29 13.07 10.77
CA ILE A 104 11.38 13.94 11.95
C ILE A 104 12.41 13.42 12.96
N ALA A 105 12.80 14.25 13.93
CA ALA A 105 13.50 13.76 15.11
C ALA A 105 12.57 12.91 16.00
N GLY A 106 13.15 11.97 16.74
CA GLY A 106 12.40 11.08 17.64
C GLY A 106 12.04 9.74 16.99
N LYS A 107 10.96 9.14 17.53
CA LYS A 107 10.48 7.81 17.14
C LYS A 107 9.93 7.80 15.72
N VAL A 108 10.58 7.05 14.84
CA VAL A 108 10.22 6.92 13.41
C VAL A 108 10.52 5.52 12.90
N SER A 109 9.91 5.16 11.77
CA SER A 109 9.99 3.85 11.14
C SER A 109 10.24 3.96 9.63
N VAL A 110 10.98 3.00 9.09
CA VAL A 110 11.24 2.84 7.66
C VAL A 110 10.80 1.44 7.24
N GLU A 111 9.80 1.36 6.37
CA GLU A 111 9.47 0.14 5.63
C GLU A 111 10.33 0.12 4.36
N ALA A 112 11.17 -0.90 4.19
CA ALA A 112 12.04 -1.05 3.02
C ALA A 112 11.90 -2.46 2.40
N PRO A 113 12.19 -2.63 1.10
CA PRO A 113 12.13 -3.94 0.45
C PRO A 113 13.03 -4.97 1.16
N ALA A 114 12.48 -6.15 1.47
CA ALA A 114 13.24 -7.21 2.11
C ALA A 114 14.47 -7.61 1.27
N GLY A 115 15.64 -7.66 1.93
CA GLY A 115 16.91 -8.00 1.28
C GLY A 115 17.63 -6.83 0.60
N ALA A 116 17.06 -5.62 0.61
CA ALA A 116 17.76 -4.42 0.19
C ALA A 116 18.87 -4.05 1.19
N LEU A 117 20.01 -3.58 0.68
CA LEU A 117 21.18 -3.22 1.49
C LEU A 117 20.89 -2.11 2.51
N VAL A 118 19.89 -1.26 2.27
CA VAL A 118 19.46 -0.23 3.22
C VAL A 118 19.00 -0.84 4.56
N GLN A 119 18.39 -2.03 4.56
CA GLN A 119 17.98 -2.69 5.81
C GLN A 119 19.19 -3.12 6.65
N ASP A 120 20.22 -3.64 5.98
CA ASP A 120 21.47 -4.07 6.63
C ASP A 120 22.15 -2.84 7.28
N LEU A 121 22.27 -1.74 6.53
CA LEU A 121 22.89 -0.50 7.02
C LEU A 121 22.08 0.21 8.11
N LEU A 122 20.74 0.21 8.06
CA LEU A 122 19.91 0.74 9.16
C LEU A 122 20.15 -0.05 10.45
N SER A 123 20.22 -1.38 10.34
CA SER A 123 20.49 -2.26 11.49
C SER A 123 21.89 -2.00 12.07
N GLU A 124 22.91 -1.88 11.22
CA GLU A 124 24.27 -1.50 11.63
C GLU A 124 24.32 -0.09 12.26
N GLY A 125 23.46 0.81 11.79
CA GLY A 125 23.26 2.17 12.30
C GLY A 125 22.44 2.25 13.59
N GLY A 126 22.11 1.12 14.23
CA GLY A 126 21.43 1.07 15.52
C GLY A 126 19.90 1.17 15.45
N TRP A 127 19.29 1.11 14.26
CA TRP A 127 17.84 0.99 14.14
C TRP A 127 17.40 -0.41 14.56
N SER A 128 16.32 -0.48 15.32
CA SER A 128 15.75 -1.72 15.85
C SER A 128 14.66 -2.27 14.94
N ALA A 129 14.47 -3.59 14.94
CA ALA A 129 13.35 -4.17 14.20
C ALA A 129 12.02 -3.87 14.91
N GLY A 130 11.06 -3.32 14.16
CA GLY A 130 9.73 -2.99 14.60
C GLY A 130 8.83 -4.20 14.80
N GLU A 131 7.53 -3.96 14.88
CA GLU A 131 6.55 -5.04 14.98
C GLU A 131 6.53 -5.90 13.70
N PRO A 132 6.20 -7.19 13.81
CA PRO A 132 6.11 -8.06 12.65
C PRO A 132 4.84 -7.79 11.85
N TRP A 133 5.00 -7.79 10.53
CA TRP A 133 3.92 -7.75 9.55
C TRP A 133 3.93 -9.04 8.73
N THR A 134 2.74 -9.53 8.38
CA THR A 134 2.57 -10.70 7.53
C THR A 134 2.11 -10.27 6.14
N PRO A 135 2.98 -10.31 5.12
CA PRO A 135 2.56 -10.20 3.73
C PRO A 135 1.81 -11.47 3.32
N LEU A 136 0.73 -11.33 2.56
CA LEU A 136 0.00 -12.45 1.99
C LEU A 136 -0.19 -12.26 0.49
N ARG A 137 -0.14 -13.38 -0.25
CA ARG A 137 -0.30 -13.40 -1.71
C ARG A 137 -1.32 -14.46 -2.12
N ARG A 138 -2.17 -14.14 -3.08
CA ARG A 138 -3.01 -15.10 -3.81
C ARG A 138 -2.66 -15.05 -5.29
N ASP A 139 -2.40 -16.22 -5.87
CA ASP A 139 -2.20 -16.37 -7.30
C ASP A 139 -3.52 -16.17 -8.07
N LEU A 140 -3.48 -15.51 -9.23
CA LEU A 140 -4.68 -15.20 -10.03
C LEU A 140 -4.66 -15.84 -11.44
N ALA A 141 -3.76 -16.79 -11.71
CA ALA A 141 -3.76 -17.51 -12.98
C ALA A 141 -5.08 -18.26 -13.21
N GLU A 142 -5.58 -18.92 -12.16
CA GLU A 142 -6.86 -19.62 -12.17
C GLU A 142 -8.04 -18.67 -11.88
N PRO A 143 -9.25 -18.99 -12.37
CA PRO A 143 -10.46 -18.25 -12.01
C PRO A 143 -10.67 -18.17 -10.48
N VAL A 144 -11.14 -17.02 -10.03
CA VAL A 144 -11.51 -16.79 -8.62
C VAL A 144 -12.95 -17.25 -8.41
N GLU A 145 -13.21 -17.92 -7.29
CA GLU A 145 -14.54 -18.40 -6.91
C GLU A 145 -15.54 -17.26 -6.68
N ASP A 146 -16.84 -17.58 -6.76
CA ASP A 146 -17.91 -16.64 -6.42
C ASP A 146 -17.80 -16.22 -4.95
N PRO A 147 -17.74 -14.90 -4.64
CA PRO A 147 -17.70 -14.41 -3.27
C PRO A 147 -18.95 -14.75 -2.44
N GLY A 148 -20.07 -15.12 -3.07
CA GLY A 148 -21.30 -15.56 -2.40
C GLY A 148 -22.10 -14.42 -1.73
N VAL A 149 -21.78 -13.17 -2.08
CA VAL A 149 -22.48 -11.96 -1.65
C VAL A 149 -22.59 -11.01 -2.83
N ARG A 150 -23.56 -10.08 -2.78
CA ARG A 150 -23.70 -9.06 -3.81
C ARG A 150 -22.56 -8.06 -3.68
N ILE A 151 -21.82 -7.83 -4.77
CA ILE A 151 -20.71 -6.87 -4.85
C ILE A 151 -21.08 -5.76 -5.82
N GLU A 152 -20.81 -4.50 -5.44
CA GLU A 152 -20.92 -3.36 -6.34
C GLU A 152 -19.60 -2.58 -6.40
N VAL A 153 -19.27 -2.12 -7.61
CA VAL A 153 -18.21 -1.13 -7.83
C VAL A 153 -18.78 0.25 -7.53
N VAL A 154 -18.12 0.98 -6.64
CA VAL A 154 -18.59 2.28 -6.15
C VAL A 154 -18.33 3.36 -7.19
N GLY A 155 -19.40 3.98 -7.70
CA GLY A 155 -19.35 5.22 -8.45
C GLY A 155 -19.48 6.48 -7.57
N PRO A 156 -19.36 7.69 -8.13
CA PRO A 156 -19.46 8.95 -7.38
C PRO A 156 -20.75 9.12 -6.55
N GLU A 157 -21.87 8.59 -7.03
CA GLU A 157 -23.17 8.63 -6.35
C GLU A 157 -23.20 7.75 -5.09
N GLN A 158 -22.35 6.73 -5.04
CA GLN A 158 -22.28 5.73 -3.96
C GLN A 158 -21.11 5.97 -3.00
N ALA A 159 -20.38 7.09 -3.14
CA ALA A 159 -19.24 7.43 -2.28
C ALA A 159 -19.61 7.35 -0.78
N HIS A 160 -20.79 7.85 -0.42
CA HIS A 160 -21.31 7.85 0.95
C HIS A 160 -21.42 6.43 1.55
N VAL A 161 -21.80 5.42 0.76
CA VAL A 161 -21.88 4.02 1.20
C VAL A 161 -20.48 3.49 1.52
N ARG A 162 -19.53 3.68 0.59
CA ARG A 162 -18.15 3.21 0.75
C ARG A 162 -17.46 3.83 1.95
N THR A 163 -17.64 5.14 2.15
CA THR A 163 -16.96 5.87 3.22
C THR A 163 -17.61 5.57 4.57
N ALA A 164 -18.93 5.34 4.63
CA ALA A 164 -19.61 4.90 5.85
C ALA A 164 -19.07 3.54 6.33
N VAL A 165 -18.93 2.56 5.42
CA VAL A 165 -18.34 1.25 5.77
C VAL A 165 -16.88 1.40 6.22
N GLN A 166 -16.07 2.27 5.60
CA GLN A 166 -14.69 2.53 6.08
C GLN A 166 -14.69 3.00 7.54
N ARG A 167 -15.50 4.02 7.84
CA ARG A 167 -15.55 4.62 9.18
C ARG A 167 -16.12 3.65 10.22
N ALA A 168 -16.99 2.74 9.79
CA ALA A 168 -17.49 1.67 10.63
C ALA A 168 -16.50 0.51 10.82
N ALA A 169 -15.58 0.29 9.89
CA ALA A 169 -14.61 -0.79 9.95
C ALA A 169 -13.32 -0.39 10.69
N PHE A 170 -12.92 0.89 10.62
CA PHE A 170 -11.67 1.40 11.18
C PHE A 170 -11.94 2.55 12.15
N ASP A 171 -11.64 2.32 13.43
CA ASP A 171 -11.81 3.35 14.47
C ASP A 171 -10.91 4.55 14.18
N GLY A 172 -11.44 5.76 14.36
CA GLY A 172 -10.73 7.00 14.04
C GLY A 172 -10.56 7.28 12.54
N SER A 173 -11.16 6.48 11.64
CA SER A 173 -11.04 6.74 10.20
C SER A 173 -11.57 8.12 9.84
N THR A 174 -10.74 8.87 9.14
CA THR A 174 -11.04 10.21 8.65
C THR A 174 -11.48 10.20 7.17
N PHE A 175 -11.86 9.04 6.62
CA PHE A 175 -12.23 8.90 5.21
C PHE A 175 -13.66 9.39 4.96
N THR A 176 -13.79 10.58 4.38
CA THR A 176 -15.06 11.24 4.03
C THR A 176 -15.36 11.12 2.54
N ASP A 177 -16.55 11.57 2.12
CA ASP A 177 -16.97 11.55 0.72
C ASP A 177 -16.09 12.45 -0.15
N ASP A 178 -15.71 13.62 0.35
CA ASP A 178 -14.76 14.52 -0.34
C ASP A 178 -13.38 13.87 -0.50
N ARG A 179 -12.92 13.14 0.51
CA ARG A 179 -11.66 12.39 0.43
C ARG A 179 -11.74 11.21 -0.52
N TRP A 180 -12.88 10.55 -0.62
CA TRP A 180 -13.12 9.55 -1.65
C TRP A 180 -13.08 10.18 -3.04
N ARG A 181 -13.71 11.34 -3.25
CA ARG A 181 -13.68 12.05 -4.54
C ARG A 181 -12.27 12.50 -4.91
N ALA A 182 -11.52 13.05 -3.96
CA ALA A 182 -10.12 13.43 -4.16
C ALA A 182 -9.24 12.23 -4.54
N MET A 183 -9.40 11.11 -3.82
CA MET A 183 -8.72 9.85 -4.13
C MET A 183 -9.10 9.33 -5.52
N ALA A 184 -10.39 9.32 -5.85
CA ALA A 184 -10.91 8.83 -7.12
C ALA A 184 -10.54 9.71 -8.33
N ALA A 185 -10.24 10.99 -8.10
CA ALA A 185 -9.72 11.91 -9.10
C ALA A 185 -8.20 11.77 -9.34
N GLY A 186 -7.48 11.08 -8.44
CA GLY A 186 -6.04 10.84 -8.56
C GLY A 186 -5.71 9.88 -9.70
N SER A 187 -4.57 10.10 -10.36
CA SER A 187 -4.16 9.28 -11.51
C SER A 187 -4.02 7.78 -11.21
N PRO A 188 -3.62 7.32 -10.00
CA PRO A 188 -3.60 5.89 -9.70
C PRO A 188 -4.99 5.23 -9.73
N TYR A 189 -6.08 5.98 -9.57
CA TYR A 189 -7.43 5.43 -9.51
C TYR A 189 -7.95 4.89 -10.84
N ALA A 190 -7.36 5.31 -11.97
CA ALA A 190 -7.71 4.79 -13.29
C ALA A 190 -7.64 3.25 -13.36
N ASP A 191 -6.67 2.66 -12.64
CA ASP A 191 -6.45 1.22 -12.53
C ASP A 191 -6.85 0.66 -11.14
N ALA A 192 -7.76 1.36 -10.45
CA ALA A 192 -8.27 0.96 -9.14
C ALA A 192 -9.79 0.79 -9.15
N ARG A 193 -10.32 0.05 -8.18
CA ARG A 193 -11.78 -0.05 -7.95
C ARG A 193 -12.06 -0.01 -6.45
N CYS A 194 -13.08 0.74 -6.04
CA CYS A 194 -13.66 0.59 -4.71
C CYS A 194 -14.84 -0.37 -4.80
N LEU A 195 -14.86 -1.40 -3.96
CA LEU A 195 -15.93 -2.39 -3.90
C LEU A 195 -16.67 -2.30 -2.56
N VAL A 196 -17.97 -2.53 -2.59
CA VAL A 196 -18.82 -2.71 -1.40
C VAL A 196 -19.55 -4.06 -1.52
N ALA A 197 -19.52 -4.84 -0.45
CA ALA A 197 -20.33 -6.05 -0.30
C ALA A 197 -21.64 -5.71 0.42
N TYR A 198 -22.72 -6.33 -0.03
CA TYR A 198 -24.02 -6.27 0.61
C TYR A 198 -24.49 -7.65 1.07
N ASP A 199 -25.13 -7.71 2.22
CA ASP A 199 -25.74 -8.94 2.72
C ASP A 199 -27.12 -9.22 2.09
N GLY A 200 -27.79 -10.28 2.54
CA GLY A 200 -29.11 -10.68 2.04
C GLY A 200 -30.26 -9.71 2.39
N ARG A 201 -30.02 -8.72 3.26
CA ARG A 201 -30.97 -7.64 3.59
C ARG A 201 -30.72 -6.38 2.78
N GLY A 202 -29.60 -6.33 2.05
CA GLY A 202 -29.17 -5.16 1.29
C GLY A 202 -28.34 -4.18 2.11
N ASP A 203 -27.89 -4.56 3.30
CA ASP A 203 -27.03 -3.72 4.14
C ASP A 203 -25.59 -3.75 3.61
N ALA A 204 -24.90 -2.60 3.59
CA ALA A 204 -23.50 -2.51 3.18
C ALA A 204 -22.58 -2.99 4.32
N VAL A 205 -21.99 -4.17 4.17
CA VAL A 205 -21.35 -4.90 5.29
C VAL A 205 -19.82 -4.88 5.26
N ALA A 206 -19.22 -4.74 4.08
CA ALA A 206 -17.77 -4.71 3.94
C ALA A 206 -17.35 -3.90 2.72
N ALA A 207 -16.13 -3.37 2.76
CA ALA A 207 -15.58 -2.58 1.67
C ALA A 207 -14.09 -2.82 1.50
N VAL A 208 -13.62 -2.70 0.26
CA VAL A 208 -12.21 -2.81 -0.11
C VAL A 208 -11.90 -1.85 -1.23
N THR A 209 -10.66 -1.37 -1.30
CA THR A 209 -10.12 -0.76 -2.51
C THR A 209 -9.06 -1.67 -3.09
N VAL A 210 -9.13 -1.91 -4.40
CA VAL A 210 -8.10 -2.66 -5.14
C VAL A 210 -7.34 -1.72 -6.06
N TRP A 211 -6.04 -1.94 -6.20
CA TRP A 211 -5.11 -1.14 -6.98
C TRP A 211 -4.26 -2.04 -7.85
N SER A 212 -4.36 -1.90 -9.18
CA SER A 212 -3.50 -2.62 -10.11
C SER A 212 -2.20 -1.83 -10.40
N ALA A 213 -1.07 -2.53 -10.46
CA ALA A 213 0.18 -1.99 -10.98
C ALA A 213 0.28 -2.10 -12.53
N GLY A 214 -0.75 -2.66 -13.17
CA GLY A 214 -0.81 -2.95 -14.60
C GLY A 214 -0.86 -4.46 -14.90
N PRO A 215 -1.11 -4.83 -16.18
CA PRO A 215 -1.24 -6.22 -16.58
C PRO A 215 -0.01 -7.08 -16.25
N GLY A 216 -0.25 -8.30 -15.78
CA GLY A 216 0.79 -9.28 -15.45
C GLY A 216 1.60 -8.94 -14.19
N LYS A 217 1.18 -7.96 -13.40
CA LYS A 217 1.86 -7.53 -12.16
C LYS A 217 0.99 -7.77 -10.93
N PRO A 218 1.58 -7.95 -9.74
CA PRO A 218 0.82 -8.00 -8.49
C PRO A 218 -0.04 -6.75 -8.30
N GLY A 219 -1.27 -6.93 -7.82
CA GLY A 219 -2.16 -5.85 -7.41
C GLY A 219 -2.44 -5.86 -5.91
N LEU A 220 -2.62 -4.69 -5.32
CA LEU A 220 -2.83 -4.48 -3.88
C LEU A 220 -4.32 -4.38 -3.55
N LEU A 221 -4.78 -4.96 -2.44
CA LEU A 221 -6.17 -4.83 -1.95
C LEU A 221 -6.27 -4.15 -0.59
N GLU A 222 -5.98 -2.85 -0.53
CA GLU A 222 -6.04 -2.09 0.71
C GLU A 222 -6.65 -0.69 0.51
N PRO A 223 -7.34 -0.14 1.53
CA PRO A 223 -7.75 -0.82 2.77
C PRO A 223 -8.92 -1.79 2.56
N MET A 224 -8.96 -2.90 3.31
CA MET A 224 -10.08 -3.86 3.38
C MET A 224 -10.67 -3.89 4.79
N GLY A 225 -11.97 -3.68 4.92
CA GLY A 225 -12.62 -3.65 6.22
C GLY A 225 -14.06 -4.14 6.21
N VAL A 226 -14.49 -4.74 7.33
CA VAL A 226 -15.87 -5.16 7.60
C VAL A 226 -16.47 -4.23 8.63
N HIS A 227 -17.69 -3.76 8.38
CA HIS A 227 -18.48 -2.98 9.31
C HIS A 227 -18.55 -3.70 10.66
N ARG A 228 -18.27 -2.99 11.77
CA ARG A 228 -18.12 -3.59 13.11
C ARG A 228 -19.29 -4.51 13.52
N ASP A 229 -20.52 -4.09 13.23
CA ASP A 229 -21.75 -4.83 13.58
C ASP A 229 -22.02 -6.07 12.71
N HIS A 230 -21.30 -6.22 11.59
CA HIS A 230 -21.45 -7.34 10.65
C HIS A 230 -20.25 -8.30 10.69
N ARG A 231 -19.28 -8.10 11.59
CA ARG A 231 -18.13 -9.01 11.77
C ARG A 231 -18.58 -10.40 12.23
N GLY A 232 -17.77 -11.42 11.95
CA GLY A 232 -18.06 -12.81 12.33
C GLY A 232 -18.98 -13.59 11.37
N HIS A 233 -19.49 -12.96 10.31
CA HIS A 233 -20.42 -13.59 9.34
C HIS A 233 -19.76 -13.97 7.99
N GLY A 234 -18.42 -13.97 7.92
CA GLY A 234 -17.69 -14.33 6.70
C GLY A 234 -17.58 -13.23 5.64
N HIS A 235 -18.14 -12.04 5.85
CA HIS A 235 -18.09 -10.93 4.88
C HIS A 235 -16.67 -10.48 4.52
N GLY A 236 -15.72 -10.56 5.48
CA GLY A 236 -14.31 -10.25 5.21
C GLY A 236 -13.68 -11.20 4.18
N ARG A 237 -14.02 -12.49 4.25
CA ARG A 237 -13.62 -13.47 3.25
C ARG A 237 -14.26 -13.15 1.90
N ALA A 238 -15.57 -12.93 1.89
CA ALA A 238 -16.33 -12.67 0.67
C ALA A 238 -15.81 -11.44 -0.10
N ILE A 239 -15.61 -10.31 0.59
CA ILE A 239 -15.08 -9.08 -0.05
C ILE A 239 -13.62 -9.24 -0.51
N THR A 240 -12.82 -10.05 0.19
CA THR A 240 -11.43 -10.35 -0.21
C THR A 240 -11.39 -11.21 -1.48
N VAL A 241 -12.29 -12.20 -1.60
CA VAL A 241 -12.45 -13.00 -2.83
C VAL A 241 -12.89 -12.09 -3.99
N ALA A 242 -13.85 -11.20 -3.75
CA ALA A 242 -14.27 -10.22 -4.75
C ALA A 242 -13.13 -9.27 -5.18
N ALA A 243 -12.28 -8.82 -4.24
CA ALA A 243 -11.08 -8.05 -4.55
C ALA A 243 -10.12 -8.80 -5.46
N ALA A 244 -9.86 -10.09 -5.17
CA ALA A 244 -9.02 -10.94 -6.00
C ALA A 244 -9.59 -11.09 -7.42
N ALA A 245 -10.91 -11.27 -7.55
CA ALA A 245 -11.59 -11.33 -8.84
C ALA A 245 -11.46 -10.01 -9.62
N ALA A 246 -11.69 -8.86 -8.97
CA ALA A 246 -11.55 -7.55 -9.60
C ALA A 246 -10.11 -7.26 -10.05
N LEU A 247 -9.10 -7.62 -9.24
CA LEU A 247 -7.70 -7.50 -9.65
C LEU A 247 -7.36 -8.39 -10.85
N ARG A 248 -7.92 -9.60 -10.91
CA ARG A 248 -7.76 -10.49 -12.06
C ARG A 248 -8.40 -9.90 -13.33
N GLU A 249 -9.58 -9.30 -13.22
CA GLU A 249 -10.24 -8.59 -14.34
C GLU A 249 -9.43 -7.38 -14.81
N LEU A 250 -8.74 -6.68 -13.91
CA LEU A 250 -7.78 -5.62 -14.22
C LEU A 250 -6.43 -6.16 -14.76
N GLY A 251 -6.30 -7.47 -14.92
CA GLY A 251 -5.14 -8.14 -15.51
C GLY A 251 -3.98 -8.38 -14.54
N SER A 252 -4.16 -8.23 -13.23
CA SER A 252 -3.11 -8.52 -12.25
C SER A 252 -2.76 -10.02 -12.23
N SER A 253 -1.48 -10.32 -12.04
CA SER A 253 -0.96 -11.70 -11.97
C SER A 253 -1.18 -12.35 -10.60
N SER A 254 -1.18 -11.54 -9.54
CA SER A 254 -1.50 -11.96 -8.18
C SER A 254 -2.16 -10.82 -7.40
N ALA A 255 -2.83 -11.18 -6.31
CA ALA A 255 -3.31 -10.22 -5.33
C ALA A 255 -2.39 -10.27 -4.09
N ILE A 256 -2.03 -9.10 -3.57
CA ILE A 256 -1.19 -8.94 -2.39
C ILE A 256 -1.85 -8.03 -1.35
N VAL A 257 -1.47 -8.25 -0.09
CA VAL A 257 -1.92 -7.49 1.08
C VAL A 257 -0.90 -7.67 2.20
N CYS A 258 -0.75 -6.70 3.09
CA CYS A 258 0.08 -6.81 4.28
C CYS A 258 -0.70 -6.32 5.51
N THR A 259 -0.52 -6.98 6.64
CA THR A 259 -1.21 -6.63 7.88
C THR A 259 -0.29 -6.92 9.06
N PRO A 260 -0.43 -6.21 10.21
CA PRO A 260 0.32 -6.56 11.40
C PRO A 260 0.08 -8.04 11.74
N SER A 261 1.14 -8.79 12.05
CA SER A 261 1.02 -10.21 12.39
C SER A 261 0.18 -10.45 13.64
N SER A 262 0.12 -9.45 14.53
CA SER A 262 -0.74 -9.44 15.71
C SER A 262 -2.23 -9.42 15.36
N ASN A 263 -2.61 -8.97 14.16
CA ASN A 263 -3.98 -9.00 13.66
C ASN A 263 -4.35 -10.39 13.13
N VAL A 264 -4.40 -11.37 14.04
CA VAL A 264 -4.69 -12.78 13.74
C VAL A 264 -6.03 -12.96 13.00
N GLY A 265 -7.01 -12.09 13.25
CA GLY A 265 -8.31 -12.11 12.58
C GLY A 265 -8.19 -11.73 11.09
N ALA A 266 -7.41 -10.70 10.75
CA ALA A 266 -7.14 -10.34 9.37
C ALA A 266 -6.35 -11.44 8.64
N VAL A 267 -5.28 -11.96 9.25
CA VAL A 267 -4.49 -13.06 8.68
C VAL A 267 -5.36 -14.29 8.40
N ALA A 268 -6.21 -14.70 9.35
CA ALA A 268 -7.14 -15.81 9.16
C ALA A 268 -8.16 -15.53 8.05
N THR A 269 -8.66 -14.29 7.96
CA THR A 269 -9.59 -13.86 6.90
C THR A 269 -8.96 -14.02 5.53
N TYR A 270 -7.76 -13.47 5.31
CA TYR A 270 -7.07 -13.58 4.03
C TYR A 270 -6.74 -15.03 3.67
N LYS A 271 -6.29 -15.85 4.64
CA LYS A 271 -6.07 -17.28 4.43
C LYS A 271 -7.33 -18.01 3.98
N SER A 272 -8.47 -17.72 4.60
CA SER A 272 -9.76 -18.31 4.22
C SER A 272 -10.25 -17.88 2.83
N ALA A 273 -9.73 -16.75 2.33
CA ALA A 273 -9.94 -16.25 0.97
C ALA A 273 -8.86 -16.74 -0.03
N GLY A 274 -8.08 -17.77 0.33
CA GLY A 274 -7.11 -18.40 -0.58
C GLY A 274 -5.73 -17.73 -0.63
N PHE A 275 -5.48 -16.72 0.20
CA PHE A 275 -4.15 -16.11 0.30
C PHE A 275 -3.20 -16.99 1.10
N ARG A 276 -1.94 -17.04 0.67
CA ARG A 276 -0.86 -17.74 1.37
C ARG A 276 0.02 -16.72 2.09
N PRO A 277 0.28 -16.88 3.39
CA PRO A 277 1.20 -16.02 4.10
C PRO A 277 2.63 -16.23 3.58
N ARG A 278 3.42 -15.15 3.60
CA ARG A 278 4.84 -15.12 3.31
C ARG A 278 5.61 -14.95 4.63
N PRO A 279 6.95 -15.07 4.63
CA PRO A 279 7.75 -14.76 5.81
C PRO A 279 7.42 -13.36 6.35
N GLU A 280 7.40 -13.23 7.67
CA GLU A 280 7.18 -11.93 8.31
C GLU A 280 8.26 -10.93 7.90
N ILE A 281 7.85 -9.68 7.75
CA ILE A 281 8.74 -8.54 7.55
C ILE A 281 8.62 -7.60 8.74
N ARG A 282 9.60 -6.72 8.91
CA ARG A 282 9.64 -5.73 9.98
C ARG A 282 10.17 -4.42 9.44
N ASP A 283 9.56 -3.34 9.87
CA ASP A 283 10.10 -1.99 9.63
C ASP A 283 11.32 -1.79 10.52
N HIS A 284 12.25 -0.94 10.08
CA HIS A 284 13.34 -0.48 10.92
C HIS A 284 12.88 0.75 11.69
N CYS A 285 13.03 0.73 13.01
CA CYS A 285 12.60 1.79 13.91
C CYS A 285 13.80 2.45 14.57
N ARG A 286 13.80 3.78 14.59
CA ARG A 286 14.68 4.59 15.44
C ARG A 286 13.81 5.12 16.57
N ASP A 287 14.22 4.90 17.81
CA ASP A 287 13.56 5.50 18.97
C ASP A 287 14.01 6.95 19.18
N ALA A 288 13.42 7.62 20.17
CA ALA A 288 13.75 9.00 20.51
C ALA A 288 15.05 9.13 21.32
#